data_AF-A0A2S7KXC0-F1
#
_entry.id   AF-A0A2S7KXC0-F1
#
_cell.length_a   1.000
_cell.length_b   1.000
_cell.length_c   1.000
_cell.angle_alpha   90.00
_cell.angle_beta   90.00
_cell.angle_gamma   90.00
#
_symmetry.space_group_name_H-M   'P 1'
#
loop_
_entity.id
_entity.type
_entity.pdbx_description
1 polymer ?
#
loop_
_entity_poly.entity_id
_entity_poly.type
_entity_poly.pdbx_seq_one_letter_code
_entity_poly.pdbx_strand_id
1 'polypeptide(L)'
;MIDDLQPIKKLKGSDERLFTIKFYDKHLVSLNSENNDIPNFKNSLSESDKRVLAFAFFLSLLKHDERLDKKILVFDDPFSSFDEERKRDTIQLLADVKYENLGVEKKPLQKIILTHEKTFYRDVYLKSFSDSSTQTLKIDFDKVIDGINTSRIDYCNIDEEFPDDKIIAKIKRVKEIHDNQSYNEKYDGDCRVILENIFKRKYYFLLEDDIKSRKSVRTFTTSLEEKYPTEDYNKLLRLCNDLNIELHDNDSNPSNGDHGSILRDFFECIEII
;
A
#
# COMPACT_ATOMS: atom_id res chain seq x y z
N MET A 1 19.41 2.30 -17.35
CA MET A 1 18.52 2.57 -18.49
C MET A 1 18.76 1.50 -19.54
N ILE A 2 17.83 0.55 -19.65
CA ILE A 2 17.82 -0.48 -20.70
C ILE A 2 16.89 0.09 -21.79
N ASP A 3 17.42 0.93 -22.66
CA ASP A 3 16.58 1.79 -23.51
C ASP A 3 16.17 1.16 -24.84
N ASP A 4 16.57 -0.08 -25.14
CA ASP A 4 16.34 -0.62 -26.48
C ASP A 4 16.15 -2.15 -26.51
N LEU A 5 15.18 -2.64 -25.73
CA LEU A 5 14.67 -4.01 -25.91
C LEU A 5 13.68 -4.06 -27.08
N GLN A 6 14.14 -3.65 -28.27
CA GLN A 6 13.45 -3.83 -29.53
C GLN A 6 13.76 -5.24 -30.07
N PRO A 7 12.75 -6.08 -30.38
CA PRO A 7 12.98 -7.33 -31.08
C PRO A 7 13.67 -7.06 -32.42
N ILE A 8 14.91 -7.50 -32.58
CA ILE A 8 15.75 -7.13 -33.74
C ILE A 8 15.18 -7.64 -35.07
N LYS A 9 14.39 -8.73 -35.04
CA LYS A 9 13.71 -9.31 -36.20
C LYS A 9 12.58 -10.22 -35.73
N LYS A 10 11.40 -10.14 -36.37
CA LYS A 10 10.55 -11.33 -36.54
C LYS A 10 11.26 -12.21 -37.57
N LEU A 11 11.77 -13.37 -37.17
CA LEU A 11 12.13 -14.40 -38.13
C LEU A 11 10.85 -14.79 -38.89
N LYS A 12 10.86 -14.68 -40.23
CA LYS A 12 9.68 -14.99 -41.07
C LYS A 12 9.21 -16.42 -40.74
N GLY A 13 8.04 -16.55 -40.13
CA GLY A 13 7.43 -17.83 -39.79
C GLY A 13 7.75 -18.40 -38.41
N SER A 14 8.42 -17.66 -37.51
CA SER A 14 8.58 -18.08 -36.11
C SER A 14 8.10 -17.02 -35.13
N ASP A 15 7.52 -17.45 -34.01
CA ASP A 15 7.20 -16.59 -32.86
C ASP A 15 8.45 -16.21 -32.03
N GLU A 16 9.65 -16.68 -32.41
CA GLU A 16 10.89 -16.35 -31.71
C GLU A 16 11.27 -14.87 -31.88
N ARG A 17 11.61 -14.24 -30.75
CA ARG A 17 12.15 -12.88 -30.69
C ARG A 17 13.60 -12.94 -30.23
N LEU A 18 14.49 -12.31 -31.00
CA LEU A 18 15.90 -12.21 -30.66
C LEU A 18 16.14 -10.96 -29.80
N PHE A 19 16.74 -11.17 -28.62
CA PHE A 19 17.21 -10.10 -27.73
C PHE A 19 18.74 -10.10 -27.67
N THR A 20 19.35 -8.93 -27.63
CA THR A 20 20.80 -8.76 -27.46
C THR A 20 21.06 -7.77 -26.33
N ILE A 21 21.98 -8.11 -25.44
CA ILE A 21 22.44 -7.20 -24.37
C ILE A 21 23.90 -6.84 -24.65
N LYS A 22 24.19 -5.53 -24.67
CA LYS A 22 25.54 -5.00 -24.88
C LYS A 22 26.04 -4.34 -23.59
N PHE A 23 27.18 -4.77 -23.09
CA PHE A 23 27.82 -4.18 -21.89
C PHE A 23 29.03 -3.34 -22.27
N TYR A 24 29.12 -2.14 -21.70
CA TYR A 24 30.26 -1.20 -21.82
C TYR A 24 30.71 -0.94 -23.26
N ASP A 25 29.79 -1.04 -24.22
CA ASP A 25 30.04 -0.96 -25.66
C ASP A 25 31.09 -1.92 -26.25
N LYS A 26 31.65 -2.83 -25.45
CA LYS A 26 32.80 -3.66 -25.80
C LYS A 26 32.56 -5.15 -25.61
N HIS A 27 31.61 -5.53 -24.76
CA HIS A 27 31.37 -6.93 -24.41
C HIS A 27 29.98 -7.37 -24.89
N LEU A 28 29.98 -8.29 -25.86
CA LEU A 28 28.78 -9.00 -26.29
C LEU A 28 28.60 -10.21 -25.39
N VAL A 29 27.51 -10.24 -24.63
CA VAL A 29 27.17 -11.35 -23.74
C VAL A 29 26.06 -12.16 -24.40
N SER A 30 26.36 -13.42 -24.72
CA SER A 30 25.38 -14.34 -25.30
C SER A 30 24.38 -14.82 -24.24
N LEU A 31 23.09 -14.81 -24.58
CA LEU A 31 22.01 -15.31 -23.71
C LEU A 31 22.02 -16.84 -23.60
N ASN A 32 22.42 -17.55 -24.65
CA ASN A 32 22.26 -19.00 -24.79
C ASN A 32 23.59 -19.77 -24.81
N SER A 33 24.72 -19.13 -24.48
CA SER A 33 26.02 -19.81 -24.47
C SER A 33 26.17 -20.68 -23.22
N GLU A 34 26.48 -21.97 -23.42
CA GLU A 34 26.82 -22.90 -22.32
C GLU A 34 28.33 -22.94 -22.01
N ASN A 35 29.15 -22.25 -22.81
CA ASN A 35 30.59 -22.21 -22.59
C ASN A 35 30.92 -21.30 -21.40
N ASN A 36 31.35 -21.91 -20.28
CA ASN A 36 31.68 -21.20 -19.04
C ASN A 36 33.01 -20.41 -19.11
N ASP A 37 33.86 -20.65 -20.12
CA ASP A 37 35.17 -20.00 -20.27
C ASP A 37 35.06 -18.61 -20.94
N ILE A 38 33.87 -18.23 -21.41
CA ILE A 38 33.59 -16.95 -22.07
C ILE A 38 32.45 -16.25 -21.30
N PRO A 39 32.45 -14.91 -21.19
CA PRO A 39 31.32 -14.17 -20.63
C PRO A 39 29.99 -14.54 -21.30
N ASN A 40 29.05 -15.04 -20.51
CA ASN A 40 27.72 -15.44 -20.92
C ASN A 40 26.69 -15.04 -19.85
N PHE A 41 25.40 -15.10 -20.20
CA PHE A 41 24.32 -14.69 -19.28
C PHE A 41 24.31 -15.46 -17.95
N LYS A 42 24.77 -16.72 -17.94
CA LYS A 42 24.81 -17.55 -16.74
C LYS A 42 25.90 -17.12 -15.76
N ASN A 43 27.09 -16.75 -16.24
CA ASN A 43 28.27 -16.45 -15.42
C ASN A 43 28.55 -14.95 -15.21
N SER A 44 27.98 -14.06 -16.03
CA SER A 44 28.30 -12.62 -16.02
C SER A 44 27.30 -11.76 -15.24
N LEU A 45 26.16 -12.34 -14.83
CA LEU A 45 25.06 -11.63 -14.17
C LEU A 45 24.71 -12.26 -12.83
N SER A 46 24.40 -11.40 -11.85
CA SER A 46 23.86 -11.85 -10.58
C SER A 46 22.45 -12.41 -10.76
N GLU A 47 21.99 -13.21 -9.80
CA GLU A 47 20.60 -13.69 -9.80
C GLU A 47 19.58 -12.55 -9.77
N SER A 48 19.91 -11.42 -9.11
CA SER A 48 19.08 -10.21 -9.17
C SER A 48 19.00 -9.61 -10.57
N ASP A 49 20.13 -9.51 -11.28
CA ASP A 49 20.14 -8.96 -12.64
C ASP A 49 19.34 -9.85 -13.60
N LYS A 50 19.47 -11.17 -13.45
CA LYS A 50 18.72 -12.15 -14.25
C LYS A 50 17.21 -11.98 -14.05
N ARG A 51 16.74 -11.78 -12.81
CA ARG A 51 15.31 -11.53 -12.51
C ARG A 51 14.81 -10.24 -13.16
N VAL A 52 15.56 -9.15 -13.03
CA VAL A 52 15.20 -7.85 -13.64
C VAL A 52 15.13 -7.96 -15.16
N LEU A 53 16.10 -8.64 -15.79
CA LEU A 53 16.12 -8.85 -17.24
C LEU A 53 14.98 -9.77 -17.70
N ALA A 54 14.69 -10.84 -16.98
CA ALA A 54 13.55 -11.71 -17.27
C ALA A 54 12.23 -10.92 -17.23
N PHE A 55 12.05 -10.06 -16.22
CA PHE A 55 10.88 -9.20 -16.13
C PHE A 55 10.84 -8.17 -17.28
N ALA A 56 11.96 -7.54 -17.61
CA ALA A 56 12.03 -6.59 -18.72
C ALA A 56 11.73 -7.24 -20.08
N PHE A 57 12.25 -8.43 -20.34
CA PHE A 57 11.94 -9.21 -21.54
C PHE A 57 10.46 -9.59 -21.57
N PHE A 58 9.91 -10.06 -20.46
CA PHE A 58 8.48 -10.38 -20.36
C PHE A 58 7.60 -9.18 -20.70
N LEU A 59 7.89 -8.00 -20.13
CA LEU A 59 7.16 -6.77 -20.42
C LEU A 59 7.31 -6.34 -21.89
N SER A 60 8.50 -6.44 -22.47
CA SER A 60 8.73 -6.20 -23.91
C SER A 60 7.91 -7.15 -24.79
N LEU A 61 7.79 -8.43 -24.39
CA LEU A 61 6.94 -9.39 -25.09
C LEU A 61 5.49 -8.92 -25.15
N LEU A 62 4.95 -8.46 -24.02
CA LEU A 62 3.58 -7.98 -23.88
C LEU A 62 3.33 -6.67 -24.63
N LYS A 63 4.27 -5.71 -24.58
CA LYS A 63 4.14 -4.40 -25.26
C LYS A 63 4.02 -4.50 -26.78
N HIS A 64 4.50 -5.58 -27.38
CA HIS A 64 4.37 -5.84 -28.82
C HIS A 64 3.43 -7.00 -29.16
N ASP A 65 2.57 -7.42 -28.23
CA ASP A 65 1.56 -8.45 -28.49
C ASP A 65 0.23 -7.84 -28.96
N GLU A 66 -0.06 -7.99 -30.25
CA GLU A 66 -1.32 -7.53 -30.86
C GLU A 66 -2.57 -8.19 -30.26
N ARG A 67 -2.43 -9.31 -29.54
CA ARG A 67 -3.52 -10.04 -28.88
C ARG A 67 -3.48 -9.89 -27.35
N LEU A 68 -2.82 -8.86 -26.83
CA LEU A 68 -2.72 -8.63 -25.39
C LEU A 68 -4.10 -8.59 -24.70
N ASP A 69 -5.09 -8.01 -25.39
CA ASP A 69 -6.50 -7.93 -24.99
C ASP A 69 -7.21 -9.28 -24.78
N LYS A 70 -6.56 -10.38 -25.19
CA LYS A 70 -7.07 -11.76 -25.02
C LYS A 70 -6.31 -12.53 -23.95
N LYS A 71 -5.38 -11.88 -23.23
CA LYS A 71 -4.48 -12.53 -22.27
C LYS A 71 -4.82 -12.18 -20.84
N ILE A 72 -4.80 -13.20 -19.99
CA ILE A 72 -4.74 -13.06 -18.54
C ILE A 72 -3.26 -13.07 -18.15
N LEU A 73 -2.82 -12.03 -17.46
CA LEU A 73 -1.45 -11.91 -16.96
C LEU A 73 -1.41 -12.25 -15.48
N VAL A 74 -0.47 -13.11 -15.10
CA VAL A 74 -0.21 -13.47 -13.71
C VAL A 74 1.21 -13.06 -13.36
N PHE A 75 1.36 -12.20 -12.36
CA PHE A 75 2.63 -11.77 -11.81
C PHE A 75 2.80 -12.40 -10.44
N ASP A 76 3.68 -13.39 -10.34
CA ASP A 76 4.00 -14.06 -9.09
C ASP A 76 5.22 -13.38 -8.44
N ASP A 77 4.96 -12.71 -7.32
CA ASP A 77 5.92 -11.95 -6.52
C ASP A 77 6.87 -11.07 -7.36
N PRO A 78 6.31 -10.10 -8.13
CA PRO A 78 7.09 -9.33 -9.10
C PRO A 78 8.14 -8.40 -8.46
N PHE A 79 8.10 -8.25 -7.13
CA PHE A 79 9.04 -7.44 -6.37
C PHE A 79 9.83 -8.32 -5.40
N SER A 80 11.15 -8.40 -5.60
CA SER A 80 12.05 -9.22 -4.78
C SER A 80 13.16 -8.40 -4.08
N SER A 81 12.98 -7.08 -3.96
CA SER A 81 13.98 -6.15 -3.42
C SER A 81 13.43 -5.44 -2.18
N PHE A 82 14.28 -4.81 -1.37
CA PHE A 82 13.84 -3.95 -0.26
C PHE A 82 13.97 -2.46 -0.60
N ASP A 83 14.29 -2.14 -1.85
CA ASP A 83 14.54 -0.78 -2.31
C ASP A 83 13.23 -0.12 -2.77
N GLU A 84 12.90 1.02 -2.15
CA GLU A 84 11.64 1.75 -2.39
C GLU A 84 11.56 2.37 -3.81
N GLU A 85 12.69 2.75 -4.40
CA GLU A 85 12.70 3.26 -5.77
C GLU A 85 12.36 2.13 -6.75
N ARG A 86 13.00 0.97 -6.57
CA ARG A 86 12.68 -0.25 -7.36
C ARG A 86 11.24 -0.70 -7.15
N LYS A 87 10.71 -0.56 -5.93
CA LYS A 87 9.31 -0.88 -5.61
C LYS A 87 8.36 -0.02 -6.44
N ARG A 88 8.56 1.31 -6.40
CA ARG A 88 7.77 2.27 -7.17
C ARG A 88 7.85 2.00 -8.66
N ASP A 89 9.04 1.77 -9.19
CA ASP A 89 9.24 1.50 -10.62
C ASP A 89 8.54 0.19 -11.03
N THR A 90 8.61 -0.84 -10.19
CA THR A 90 7.90 -2.11 -10.43
C THR A 90 6.38 -1.91 -10.46
N ILE A 91 5.83 -1.13 -9.52
CA ILE A 91 4.38 -0.81 -9.50
C ILE A 91 3.97 -0.12 -10.80
N GLN A 92 4.74 0.89 -11.23
CA GLN A 92 4.46 1.61 -12.46
C GLN A 92 4.50 0.68 -13.69
N LEU A 93 5.51 -0.19 -13.76
CA LEU A 93 5.63 -1.17 -14.85
C LEU A 93 4.45 -2.14 -14.90
N LEU A 94 3.92 -2.58 -13.75
CA LEU A 94 2.73 -3.45 -13.66
C LEU A 94 1.43 -2.71 -14.04
N ALA A 95 1.34 -1.43 -13.69
CA ALA A 95 0.22 -0.56 -14.04
C ALA A 95 0.14 -0.36 -15.56
N ASP A 96 1.28 -0.02 -16.17
CA ASP A 96 1.40 0.45 -17.55
C ASP A 96 1.52 -0.65 -18.60
N VAL A 97 1.26 -1.92 -18.24
CA VAL A 97 1.29 -3.02 -19.20
C VAL A 97 0.18 -2.83 -20.25
N LYS A 98 0.59 -2.36 -21.42
CA LYS A 98 -0.27 -2.13 -22.58
C LYS A 98 0.50 -2.36 -23.87
N TYR A 99 -0.21 -2.78 -24.90
CA TYR A 99 0.26 -2.75 -26.28
C TYR A 99 -0.06 -1.37 -26.85
N GLU A 100 0.89 -0.76 -27.54
CA GLU A 100 0.70 0.52 -28.21
C GLU A 100 1.37 0.51 -29.58
N ASN A 101 0.58 0.71 -30.64
CA ASN A 101 1.10 0.81 -32.01
C ASN A 101 0.17 1.66 -32.87
N LEU A 102 0.72 2.66 -33.56
CA LEU A 102 -0.02 3.55 -34.48
C LEU A 102 -1.34 4.10 -33.89
N GLY A 103 -1.34 4.45 -32.60
CA GLY A 103 -2.51 5.00 -31.90
C GLY A 103 -3.54 3.96 -31.43
N VAL A 104 -3.29 2.66 -31.64
CA VAL A 104 -4.10 1.57 -31.06
C VAL A 104 -3.50 1.17 -29.72
N GLU A 105 -4.25 1.40 -28.64
CA GLU A 105 -3.92 0.92 -27.30
C GLU A 105 -4.74 -0.33 -26.97
N LYS A 106 -4.09 -1.38 -26.45
CA LYS A 106 -4.77 -2.56 -25.91
C LYS A 106 -4.22 -2.87 -24.51
N LYS A 107 -5.12 -3.14 -23.58
CA LYS A 107 -4.80 -3.60 -22.22
C LYS A 107 -5.08 -5.10 -22.10
N PRO A 108 -4.40 -5.82 -21.19
CA PRO A 108 -4.68 -7.22 -20.93
C PRO A 108 -6.13 -7.44 -20.48
N LEU A 109 -6.68 -8.63 -20.77
CA LEU A 109 -8.04 -9.02 -20.37
C LEU A 109 -8.19 -8.98 -18.84
N GLN A 110 -7.16 -9.45 -18.13
CA GLN A 110 -7.11 -9.45 -16.67
C GLN A 110 -5.65 -9.43 -16.21
N LYS A 111 -5.39 -8.77 -15.08
CA LYS A 111 -4.12 -8.84 -14.36
C LYS A 111 -4.36 -9.46 -12.99
N ILE A 112 -3.53 -10.44 -12.63
CA ILE A 112 -3.48 -11.06 -11.31
C ILE A 112 -2.08 -10.81 -10.78
N ILE A 113 -1.99 -10.12 -9.64
CA ILE A 113 -0.71 -9.83 -8.99
C ILE A 113 -0.73 -10.56 -7.65
N LEU A 114 0.24 -11.44 -7.45
CA LEU A 114 0.46 -12.18 -6.21
C LEU A 114 1.72 -11.63 -5.55
N THR A 115 1.67 -11.46 -4.25
CA THR A 115 2.85 -11.07 -3.47
C THR A 115 2.68 -11.54 -2.04
N HIS A 116 3.80 -11.83 -1.40
CA HIS A 116 3.86 -12.11 0.03
C HIS A 116 4.19 -10.86 0.85
N GLU A 117 4.54 -9.75 0.20
CA GLU A 117 4.99 -8.52 0.85
C GLU A 117 3.80 -7.55 1.01
N LYS A 118 3.39 -7.33 2.27
CA LYS A 118 2.17 -6.58 2.61
C LYS A 118 2.23 -5.12 2.15
N THR A 119 3.38 -4.46 2.25
CA THR A 119 3.48 -3.04 1.90
C THR A 119 3.47 -2.84 0.38
N PHE A 120 4.03 -3.76 -0.39
CA PHE A 120 3.96 -3.80 -1.85
C PHE A 120 2.53 -4.06 -2.30
N TYR A 121 1.85 -5.04 -1.71
CA TYR A 121 0.43 -5.30 -1.97
C TYR A 121 -0.42 -4.04 -1.79
N ARG A 122 -0.27 -3.36 -0.65
CA ARG A 122 -0.95 -2.10 -0.36
C ARG A 122 -0.63 -1.02 -1.40
N ASP A 123 0.66 -0.82 -1.67
CA ASP A 123 1.12 0.25 -2.55
C ASP A 123 0.66 0.03 -4.01
N VAL A 124 0.68 -1.22 -4.49
CA VAL A 124 0.13 -1.60 -5.80
C VAL A 124 -1.34 -1.17 -5.88
N TYR A 125 -2.15 -1.55 -4.90
CA TYR A 125 -3.57 -1.21 -4.87
C TYR A 125 -3.78 0.31 -4.82
N LEU A 126 -3.23 0.99 -3.83
CA LEU A 126 -3.50 2.42 -3.60
C LEU A 126 -2.99 3.31 -4.74
N LYS A 127 -1.82 3.00 -5.31
CA LYS A 127 -1.17 3.86 -6.31
C LYS A 127 -1.65 3.60 -7.73
N SER A 128 -2.13 2.40 -8.05
CA SER A 128 -2.35 2.00 -9.45
C SER A 128 -3.66 1.27 -9.73
N PHE A 129 -4.38 0.79 -8.72
CA PHE A 129 -5.54 -0.09 -8.89
C PHE A 129 -6.67 0.17 -7.88
N SER A 130 -6.82 1.40 -7.39
CA SER A 130 -7.82 1.77 -6.37
C SER A 130 -9.23 1.98 -6.93
N ASP A 131 -9.48 1.56 -8.17
CA ASP A 131 -10.80 1.64 -8.80
C ASP A 131 -11.70 0.46 -8.39
N SER A 132 -13.01 0.62 -8.63
CA SER A 132 -14.02 -0.38 -8.28
C SER A 132 -13.94 -1.68 -9.10
N SER A 133 -13.07 -1.75 -10.11
CA SER A 133 -12.89 -2.94 -10.93
C SER A 133 -11.87 -3.93 -10.36
N THR A 134 -11.09 -3.50 -9.36
CA THR A 134 -10.02 -4.29 -8.76
C THR A 134 -10.53 -5.08 -7.56
N GLN A 135 -10.28 -6.39 -7.55
CA GLN A 135 -10.54 -7.25 -6.40
C GLN A 135 -9.27 -7.42 -5.55
N THR A 136 -9.41 -7.21 -4.25
CA THR A 136 -8.36 -7.42 -3.25
C THR A 136 -8.65 -8.72 -2.49
N LEU A 137 -7.72 -9.68 -2.59
CA LEU A 137 -7.81 -10.97 -1.93
C LEU A 137 -6.58 -11.18 -1.04
N LYS A 138 -6.75 -11.98 0.01
CA LYS A 138 -5.68 -12.45 0.89
C LYS A 138 -5.77 -13.97 1.06
N ILE A 139 -4.62 -14.58 1.36
CA ILE A 139 -4.53 -16.00 1.69
C ILE A 139 -4.22 -16.09 3.18
N ASP A 140 -5.17 -16.60 3.94
CA ASP A 140 -5.05 -16.78 5.39
C ASP A 140 -4.91 -18.26 5.73
N PHE A 141 -4.24 -18.53 6.86
CA PHE A 141 -4.29 -19.85 7.47
C PHE A 141 -5.73 -20.21 7.84
N ASP A 142 -6.14 -21.44 7.50
CA ASP A 142 -7.45 -21.96 7.82
C ASP A 142 -7.41 -22.88 9.03
N LYS A 143 -6.83 -24.08 8.89
CA LYS A 143 -6.74 -25.08 9.96
C LYS A 143 -5.67 -26.13 9.63
N VAL A 144 -5.53 -27.13 10.50
CA VAL A 144 -4.69 -28.30 10.25
C VAL A 144 -5.58 -29.52 10.01
N ILE A 145 -5.35 -30.25 8.92
CA ILE A 145 -6.01 -31.53 8.61
C ILE A 145 -4.91 -32.58 8.45
N ASP A 146 -4.94 -33.63 9.26
CA ASP A 146 -3.95 -34.73 9.23
C ASP A 146 -2.49 -34.25 9.31
N GLY A 147 -2.23 -33.20 10.10
CA GLY A 147 -0.90 -32.60 10.26
C GLY A 147 -0.47 -31.65 9.14
N ILE A 148 -1.35 -31.38 8.16
CA ILE A 148 -1.09 -30.47 7.04
C ILE A 148 -1.85 -29.15 7.26
N ASN A 149 -1.14 -28.04 7.20
CA ASN A 149 -1.74 -26.70 7.24
C ASN A 149 -2.54 -26.46 5.95
N THR A 150 -3.79 -26.04 6.10
CA THR A 150 -4.66 -25.58 5.02
C THR A 150 -4.76 -24.06 5.00
N SER A 151 -5.05 -23.51 3.84
CA SER A 151 -5.24 -22.07 3.64
C SER A 151 -6.60 -21.80 3.02
N ARG A 152 -7.16 -20.62 3.30
CA ARG A 152 -8.35 -20.09 2.65
C ARG A 152 -8.03 -18.79 1.93
N ILE A 153 -8.73 -18.54 0.84
CA ILE A 153 -8.72 -17.25 0.16
C ILE A 153 -9.92 -16.46 0.67
N ASP A 154 -9.69 -15.22 1.09
CA ASP A 154 -10.71 -14.31 1.57
C ASP A 154 -10.55 -12.93 0.93
N TYR A 155 -11.58 -12.09 1.02
CA TYR A 155 -11.46 -10.70 0.61
C TYR A 155 -10.54 -9.95 1.57
N CYS A 156 -9.68 -9.12 0.99
CA CYS A 156 -8.76 -8.27 1.74
C CYS A 156 -9.34 -6.86 1.80
N ASN A 157 -9.84 -6.46 2.96
CA ASN A 157 -10.24 -5.08 3.19
C ASN A 157 -9.00 -4.23 3.52
N ILE A 158 -8.52 -3.46 2.54
CA ILE A 158 -7.31 -2.64 2.66
C ILE A 158 -7.37 -1.68 3.86
N ASP A 159 -8.53 -1.11 4.16
CA ASP A 159 -8.70 -0.19 5.29
C ASP A 159 -8.55 -0.88 6.65
N GLU A 160 -8.94 -2.15 6.75
CA GLU A 160 -8.84 -2.94 7.99
C GLU A 160 -7.45 -3.54 8.16
N GLU A 161 -6.83 -3.97 7.07
CA GLU A 161 -5.50 -4.59 7.06
C GLU A 161 -4.37 -3.55 7.23
N PHE A 162 -4.60 -2.29 6.82
CA PHE A 162 -3.63 -1.20 6.89
C PHE A 162 -4.17 0.04 7.63
N PRO A 163 -4.52 -0.09 8.94
CA PRO A 163 -5.22 0.96 9.68
C PRO A 163 -4.39 2.24 9.87
N ASP A 164 -3.07 2.14 9.95
CA ASP A 164 -2.17 3.29 10.22
C ASP A 164 -2.23 4.33 9.11
N ASP A 165 -2.37 3.89 7.85
CA ASP A 165 -2.49 4.78 6.71
C ASP A 165 -3.80 5.56 6.74
N LYS A 166 -4.89 4.93 7.22
CA LYS A 166 -6.18 5.59 7.43
C LYS A 166 -6.09 6.64 8.55
N ILE A 167 -5.35 6.35 9.62
CA ILE A 167 -5.11 7.33 10.69
C ILE A 167 -4.28 8.50 10.16
N ILE A 168 -3.20 8.24 9.42
CA ILE A 168 -2.36 9.28 8.82
C ILE A 168 -3.17 10.13 7.81
N ALA A 169 -4.00 9.51 6.98
CA ALA A 169 -4.86 10.23 6.04
C ALA A 169 -5.88 11.13 6.78
N LYS A 170 -6.48 10.64 7.86
CA LYS A 170 -7.36 11.43 8.73
C LYS A 170 -6.61 12.59 9.39
N ILE A 171 -5.40 12.36 9.90
CA ILE A 171 -4.55 13.43 10.47
C ILE A 171 -4.30 14.52 9.42
N LYS A 172 -3.90 14.14 8.20
CA LYS A 172 -3.67 15.09 7.10
C LYS A 172 -4.93 15.88 6.75
N ARG A 173 -6.07 15.20 6.60
CA ARG A 173 -7.36 15.84 6.31
C ARG A 173 -7.75 16.85 7.40
N VAL A 174 -7.68 16.45 8.67
CA VAL A 174 -7.99 17.36 9.80
C VAL A 174 -7.03 18.56 9.81
N LYS A 175 -5.76 18.37 9.42
CA LYS A 175 -4.77 19.44 9.36
C LYS A 175 -5.06 20.42 8.23
N GLU A 176 -5.45 19.93 7.06
CA GLU A 176 -5.89 20.75 5.93
C GLU A 176 -7.12 21.60 6.30
N ILE A 177 -8.10 21.01 7.01
CA ILE A 177 -9.28 21.74 7.51
C ILE A 177 -8.87 22.89 8.44
N HIS A 178 -7.93 22.64 9.36
CA HIS A 178 -7.44 23.66 10.28
C HIS A 178 -6.67 24.78 9.56
N ASP A 179 -5.73 24.41 8.68
CA ASP A 179 -4.87 25.37 7.98
C ASP A 179 -5.66 26.25 7.01
N ASN A 180 -6.66 25.66 6.34
CA ASN A 180 -7.55 26.38 5.43
C ASN A 180 -8.75 27.02 6.14
N GLN A 181 -8.84 26.93 7.47
CA GLN A 181 -9.96 27.42 8.28
C GLN A 181 -11.35 26.94 7.76
N SER A 182 -11.40 25.74 7.19
CA SER A 182 -12.57 25.18 6.49
C SER A 182 -13.49 24.42 7.46
N TYR A 183 -13.82 25.05 8.59
CA TYR A 183 -14.53 24.40 9.72
C TYR A 183 -15.98 23.97 9.43
N ASN A 184 -16.50 24.30 8.25
CA ASN A 184 -17.80 23.80 7.78
C ASN A 184 -17.75 22.30 7.43
N GLU A 185 -16.55 21.74 7.23
CA GLU A 185 -16.34 20.31 7.02
C GLU A 185 -16.45 19.52 8.34
N LYS A 186 -17.07 18.33 8.29
CA LYS A 186 -17.10 17.42 9.44
C LYS A 186 -15.70 16.87 9.71
N TYR A 187 -15.14 17.15 10.88
CA TYR A 187 -13.81 16.69 11.31
C TYR A 187 -13.83 15.91 12.64
N ASP A 188 -14.91 16.02 13.41
CA ASP A 188 -15.07 15.45 14.75
C ASP A 188 -14.95 13.92 14.76
N GLY A 189 -15.54 13.23 13.79
CA GLY A 189 -15.40 11.78 13.63
C GLY A 189 -13.96 11.33 13.37
N ASP A 190 -13.20 12.12 12.61
CA ASP A 190 -11.80 11.83 12.31
C ASP A 190 -10.93 12.06 13.54
N CYS A 191 -11.12 13.17 14.25
CA CYS A 191 -10.43 13.45 15.52
C CYS A 191 -10.64 12.32 16.54
N ARG A 192 -11.87 11.79 16.68
CA ARG A 192 -12.17 10.67 17.59
C ARG A 192 -11.37 9.41 17.23
N VAL A 193 -11.37 9.03 15.95
CA VAL A 193 -10.66 7.84 15.46
C VAL A 193 -9.14 7.97 15.64
N ILE A 194 -8.59 9.18 15.42
CA ILE A 194 -7.18 9.48 15.64
C ILE A 194 -6.83 9.35 17.13
N LEU A 195 -7.60 10.00 18.02
CA LEU A 195 -7.39 9.92 19.47
C LEU A 195 -7.48 8.49 19.99
N GLU A 196 -8.46 7.71 19.53
CA GLU A 196 -8.60 6.31 19.91
C GLU A 196 -7.35 5.48 19.58
N ASN A 197 -6.77 5.70 18.41
CA ASN A 197 -5.57 5.00 17.97
C ASN A 197 -4.33 5.44 18.76
N ILE A 198 -4.22 6.73 19.09
CA ILE A 198 -3.14 7.23 19.93
C ILE A 198 -3.27 6.64 21.34
N PHE A 199 -4.46 6.62 21.94
CA PHE A 199 -4.66 6.06 23.27
C PHE A 199 -4.30 4.57 23.35
N LYS A 200 -4.80 3.79 22.38
CA LYS A 200 -4.53 2.34 22.29
C LYS A 200 -3.04 2.01 22.19
N ARG A 201 -2.21 2.93 21.70
CA ARG A 201 -0.75 2.74 21.54
C ARG A 201 0.04 3.34 22.70
N LYS A 202 -0.16 4.63 22.98
CA LYS A 202 0.60 5.40 23.98
C LYS A 202 0.33 4.92 25.40
N TYR A 203 -0.89 4.45 25.68
CA TYR A 203 -1.31 4.04 27.02
C TYR A 203 -1.83 2.60 27.10
N TYR A 204 -1.39 1.73 26.18
CA TYR A 204 -1.86 0.33 26.09
C TYR A 204 -1.93 -0.38 27.44
N PHE A 205 -0.83 -0.36 28.21
CA PHE A 205 -0.74 -1.07 29.50
C PHE A 205 -1.65 -0.49 30.59
N LEU A 206 -1.98 0.80 30.53
CA LEU A 206 -2.90 1.42 31.49
C LEU A 206 -4.38 1.16 31.13
N LEU A 207 -4.64 0.90 29.85
CA LEU A 207 -5.97 0.77 29.27
C LEU A 207 -6.29 -0.65 28.80
N GLU A 208 -5.45 -1.64 29.10
CA GLU A 208 -5.53 -2.99 28.51
C GLU A 208 -6.94 -3.61 28.65
N ASP A 209 -7.54 -3.52 29.85
CA ASP A 209 -8.89 -4.04 30.13
C ASP A 209 -9.99 -3.27 29.39
N ASP A 210 -9.84 -1.95 29.27
CA ASP A 210 -10.81 -1.09 28.59
C ASP A 210 -10.74 -1.30 27.07
N ILE A 211 -9.54 -1.50 26.52
CA ILE A 211 -9.31 -1.81 25.11
C ILE A 211 -9.89 -3.19 24.78
N LYS A 212 -9.62 -4.22 25.59
CA LYS A 212 -10.19 -5.56 25.42
C LYS A 212 -11.71 -5.54 25.48
N SER A 213 -12.27 -4.71 26.35
CA SER A 213 -13.72 -4.52 26.52
C SER A 213 -14.35 -3.58 25.49
N ARG A 214 -13.58 -3.11 24.50
CA ARG A 214 -14.02 -2.19 23.41
C ARG A 214 -14.71 -0.93 23.94
N LYS A 215 -14.21 -0.37 25.05
CA LYS A 215 -14.77 0.86 25.62
C LYS A 215 -14.41 2.07 24.77
N SER A 216 -15.16 3.16 24.94
CA SER A 216 -15.01 4.39 24.15
C SER A 216 -13.76 5.19 24.52
N VAL A 217 -13.35 6.11 23.62
CA VAL A 217 -12.29 7.09 23.86
C VAL A 217 -12.49 7.86 25.16
N ARG A 218 -13.73 8.23 25.48
CA ARG A 218 -14.05 8.91 26.75
C ARG A 218 -13.78 8.03 27.96
N THR A 219 -14.07 6.74 27.86
CA THR A 219 -13.78 5.80 28.95
C THR A 219 -12.28 5.62 29.15
N PHE A 220 -11.51 5.64 28.05
CA PHE A 220 -10.05 5.66 28.13
C PHE A 220 -9.56 6.89 28.89
N THR A 221 -10.11 8.07 28.59
CA THR A 221 -9.81 9.31 29.31
C THR A 221 -10.09 9.16 30.81
N THR A 222 -11.30 8.72 31.22
CA THR A 222 -11.62 8.53 32.64
C THR A 222 -10.72 7.51 33.34
N SER A 223 -10.46 6.36 32.70
CA SER A 223 -9.55 5.36 33.25
C SER A 223 -8.11 5.85 33.37
N LEU A 224 -7.67 6.74 32.48
CA LEU A 224 -6.36 7.38 32.57
C LEU A 224 -6.29 8.37 33.73
N GLU A 225 -7.36 9.09 34.03
CA GLU A 225 -7.42 10.00 35.19
C GLU A 225 -7.14 9.28 36.50
N GLU A 226 -7.83 8.16 36.69
CA GLU A 226 -7.73 7.36 37.92
C GLU A 226 -6.34 6.73 38.08
N LYS A 227 -5.69 6.38 36.97
CA LYS A 227 -4.43 5.63 36.96
C LYS A 227 -3.19 6.53 36.78
N TYR A 228 -3.32 7.72 36.20
CA TYR A 228 -2.19 8.58 35.82
C TYR A 228 -2.57 10.09 35.73
N PRO A 229 -2.80 10.78 36.86
CA PRO A 229 -3.19 12.18 36.87
C PRO A 229 -2.00 13.11 36.56
N THR A 230 -1.99 13.74 35.38
CA THR A 230 -0.99 14.74 34.97
C THR A 230 -1.64 16.05 34.52
N GLU A 231 -0.89 17.15 34.44
CA GLU A 231 -1.42 18.43 33.93
C GLU A 231 -1.92 18.34 32.47
N ASP A 232 -1.31 17.48 31.65
CA ASP A 232 -1.72 17.20 30.27
C ASP A 232 -3.11 16.55 30.18
N TYR A 233 -3.56 15.88 31.23
CA TYR A 233 -4.88 15.25 31.30
C TYR A 233 -6.04 16.26 31.21
N ASN A 234 -5.90 17.43 31.85
CA ASN A 234 -6.95 18.45 31.84
C ASN A 234 -7.21 19.01 30.44
N LYS A 235 -6.17 19.08 29.59
CA LYS A 235 -6.30 19.46 28.18
C LYS A 235 -7.04 18.39 27.38
N LEU A 236 -6.66 17.13 27.59
CA LEU A 236 -7.27 15.97 26.96
C LEU A 236 -8.77 15.82 27.29
N LEU A 237 -9.16 16.07 28.55
CA LEU A 237 -10.54 16.00 29.00
C LEU A 237 -11.41 17.11 28.40
N ARG A 238 -10.86 18.34 28.31
CA ARG A 238 -11.51 19.47 27.63
C ARG A 238 -11.74 19.16 26.16
N LEU A 239 -10.70 18.69 25.47
CA LEU A 239 -10.78 18.28 24.07
C LEU A 239 -11.85 17.20 23.83
N CYS A 240 -11.96 16.20 24.73
CA CYS A 240 -13.00 15.18 24.63
C CYS A 240 -14.42 15.75 24.80
N ASN A 241 -14.61 16.79 25.63
CA ASN A 241 -15.88 17.49 25.76
C ASN A 241 -16.20 18.29 24.48
N ASP A 242 -15.22 19.02 23.95
CA ASP A 242 -15.39 19.90 22.80
C ASP A 242 -15.63 19.14 21.49
N LEU A 243 -15.09 17.92 21.37
CA LEU A 243 -15.37 17.02 20.25
C LEU A 243 -16.73 16.29 20.35
N ASN A 244 -17.58 16.63 21.33
CA ASN A 244 -18.87 16.00 21.60
C ASN A 244 -18.82 14.46 21.45
N ILE A 245 -17.89 13.82 22.17
CA ILE A 245 -17.74 12.35 22.14
C ILE A 245 -18.88 11.76 23.00
N GLU A 246 -20.07 11.63 22.42
CA GLU A 246 -21.30 11.31 23.16
C GLU A 246 -21.28 9.92 23.82
N LEU A 247 -21.92 9.93 24.99
CA LEU A 247 -22.44 8.80 25.76
C LEU A 247 -23.56 8.13 24.98
N HIS A 248 -23.75 6.82 25.16
CA HIS A 248 -25.12 6.33 25.01
C HIS A 248 -25.98 7.09 26.03
N ASP A 249 -27.05 7.73 25.51
CA ASP A 249 -28.17 8.38 26.19
C ASP A 249 -28.18 9.92 26.18
N ASN A 250 -28.95 10.43 25.21
CA ASN A 250 -29.63 11.73 25.08
C ASN A 250 -28.85 12.92 24.50
N ASP A 251 -29.49 13.49 23.46
CA ASP A 251 -29.18 14.74 22.76
C ASP A 251 -28.49 15.79 23.63
N SER A 252 -27.21 16.04 23.36
CA SER A 252 -26.53 17.24 23.83
C SER A 252 -25.96 18.03 22.66
N ASN A 253 -26.48 19.25 22.49
CA ASN A 253 -26.00 20.24 21.53
C ASN A 253 -24.49 20.50 21.69
N PRO A 254 -23.77 20.75 20.58
CA PRO A 254 -22.33 21.01 20.63
C PRO A 254 -22.01 22.21 21.54
N SER A 255 -20.93 22.10 22.33
CA SER A 255 -20.42 23.24 23.09
C SER A 255 -20.02 24.36 22.13
N ASN A 256 -20.27 25.61 22.53
CA ASN A 256 -19.97 26.86 21.79
C ASN A 256 -18.46 27.15 21.65
N GLY A 257 -17.61 26.13 21.46
CA GLY A 257 -16.18 26.32 21.22
C GLY A 257 -15.91 26.80 19.80
N ASP A 258 -15.05 27.80 19.63
CA ASP A 258 -14.52 28.18 18.33
C ASP A 258 -13.80 26.97 17.70
N HIS A 259 -14.29 26.47 16.55
CA HIS A 259 -13.75 25.30 15.86
C HIS A 259 -12.23 25.40 15.61
N GLY A 260 -11.71 26.61 15.41
CA GLY A 260 -10.28 26.85 15.29
C GLY A 260 -9.50 26.59 16.58
N SER A 261 -10.10 26.91 17.73
CA SER A 261 -9.56 26.61 19.05
C SER A 261 -9.61 25.11 19.35
N ILE A 262 -10.72 24.44 19.00
CA ILE A 262 -10.87 22.98 19.20
C ILE A 262 -9.81 22.19 18.41
N LEU A 263 -9.58 22.56 17.14
CA LEU A 263 -8.57 21.89 16.31
C LEU A 263 -7.14 22.23 16.74
N ARG A 264 -6.90 23.43 17.28
CA ARG A 264 -5.61 23.76 17.89
C ARG A 264 -5.34 22.88 19.10
N ASP A 265 -6.29 22.78 20.03
CA ASP A 265 -6.17 21.92 21.21
C ASP A 265 -6.01 20.45 20.82
N PHE A 266 -6.70 20.00 19.77
CA PHE A 266 -6.52 18.67 19.19
C PHE A 266 -5.08 18.42 18.76
N PHE A 267 -4.50 19.33 17.98
CA PHE A 267 -3.14 19.19 17.47
C PHE A 267 -2.06 19.31 18.54
N GLU A 268 -2.24 20.19 19.52
CA GLU A 268 -1.37 20.27 20.70
C GLU A 268 -1.40 18.95 21.49
N CYS A 269 -2.59 18.35 21.68
CA CYS A 269 -2.73 17.09 22.41
C CYS A 269 -2.04 15.90 21.73
N ILE A 270 -1.90 15.92 20.41
CA ILE A 270 -1.24 14.86 19.64
C ILE A 270 0.20 15.22 19.21
N GLU A 271 0.74 16.34 19.73
CA GLU A 271 2.12 16.80 19.52
C GLU A 271 2.46 17.04 18.04
N ILE A 272 1.50 17.49 17.24
CA ILE A 272 1.68 17.78 15.80
C ILE A 272 1.92 19.27 15.53
N ILE A 273 1.60 20.15 16.50
CA ILE A 273 1.85 21.60 16.46
C ILE A 273 2.39 22.02 17.83
#